data_AF-A0AAV3SY96-F1
#
_entry.id   AF-A0AAV3SY96-F1
#
_cell.length_a   1.000
_cell.length_b   1.000
_cell.length_c   1.000
_cell.angle_alpha   90.00
_cell.angle_beta   90.00
_cell.angle_gamma   90.00
#
_symmetry.space_group_name_H-M   'P 1'
#
loop_
_entity.id
_entity.type
_entity.pdbx_description
1 polymer ?
#
loop_
_entity_poly.entity_id
_entity_poly.type
_entity_poly.pdbx_seq_one_letter_code
_entity_poly.pdbx_strand_id
1 'polypeptide(L)'
;MSESERPRGLLSAADRAYLRGDADLGSTQAERNARARIRDRVEHALLDFEVLLDGLGARDRELVFEKRLGERDGTESFDALVSAMAFLYAGVQDTDLAFDTVLSEGVNLAEAANDRAARVTFERTYHALDADTLLRELRAGESLSLTELAFLHASDDVNREELTRLLDDEDDFDDGRIQSKVTEF
;
A
#
# COMPACT_ATOMS: atom_id res chain seq x y z
N MET A 1 -3.41 10.88 -16.56
CA MET A 1 -4.20 9.73 -17.07
C MET A 1 -5.00 9.21 -15.89
N SER A 2 -6.30 8.99 -16.03
CA SER A 2 -7.08 8.40 -14.95
C SER A 2 -6.67 6.93 -14.77
N GLU A 3 -6.83 6.38 -13.57
CA GLU A 3 -6.43 5.00 -13.24
C GLU A 3 -7.20 3.93 -14.06
N SER A 4 -8.33 4.32 -14.67
CA SER A 4 -9.13 3.51 -15.60
C SER A 4 -8.52 3.46 -17.02
N GLU A 5 -7.71 4.44 -17.43
CA GLU A 5 -7.06 4.52 -18.74
C GLU A 5 -5.68 3.85 -18.78
N ARG A 6 -5.13 3.42 -17.64
CA ARG A 6 -3.81 2.77 -17.60
C ARG A 6 -3.82 1.50 -18.45
N PRO A 7 -2.75 1.23 -19.24
CA PRO A 7 -2.56 -0.04 -19.92
C PRO A 7 -2.59 -1.24 -18.97
N ARG A 8 -2.70 -2.44 -19.54
CA ARG A 8 -2.69 -3.69 -18.77
C ARG A 8 -1.36 -3.84 -18.03
N GLY A 9 -1.44 -4.04 -16.71
CA GLY A 9 -0.36 -4.59 -15.89
C GLY A 9 -0.75 -6.01 -15.48
N LEU A 10 -0.67 -6.30 -14.17
CA LEU A 10 -1.29 -7.48 -13.56
C LEU A 10 -2.78 -7.60 -13.96
N LEU A 11 -3.50 -6.52 -13.74
CA LEU A 11 -4.92 -6.41 -14.04
C LEU A 11 -5.15 -5.72 -15.40
N SER A 12 -6.10 -6.25 -16.17
CA SER A 12 -6.63 -5.54 -17.33
C SER A 12 -7.52 -4.38 -16.90
N ALA A 13 -7.89 -3.50 -17.83
CA ALA A 13 -8.83 -2.42 -17.55
C ALA A 13 -10.20 -2.97 -17.08
N ALA A 14 -10.67 -4.06 -17.67
CA ALA A 14 -11.92 -4.72 -17.28
C ALA A 14 -11.84 -5.34 -15.87
N ASP A 15 -10.70 -5.93 -15.50
CA ASP A 15 -10.53 -6.49 -14.15
C ASP A 15 -10.54 -5.37 -13.10
N ARG A 16 -9.89 -4.24 -13.38
CA ARG A 16 -9.91 -3.05 -12.52
C ARG A 16 -11.31 -2.49 -12.36
N ALA A 17 -12.04 -2.29 -13.47
CA ALA A 17 -13.41 -1.81 -13.43
C ALA A 17 -14.33 -2.75 -12.61
N TYR A 18 -14.16 -4.07 -12.78
CA TYR A 18 -14.90 -5.06 -11.98
C TYR A 18 -14.59 -4.96 -10.48
N LEU A 19 -13.31 -4.90 -10.09
CA LEU A 19 -12.92 -4.84 -8.68
C LEU A 19 -13.32 -3.54 -7.97
N ARG A 20 -13.39 -2.43 -8.71
CA ARG A 20 -13.87 -1.13 -8.17
C ARG A 20 -15.39 -1.02 -8.11
N GLY A 21 -16.12 -1.96 -8.72
CA GLY A 21 -17.58 -1.89 -8.85
C GLY A 21 -18.05 -0.96 -9.98
N ASP A 22 -17.15 -0.51 -10.86
CA ASP A 22 -17.47 0.34 -12.02
C ASP A 22 -18.10 -0.45 -13.18
N ALA A 23 -18.10 -1.79 -13.10
CA ALA A 23 -18.64 -2.67 -14.13
C ALA A 23 -19.42 -3.85 -13.54
N ASP A 24 -20.72 -3.90 -13.84
CA ASP A 24 -21.56 -5.06 -13.56
C ASP A 24 -21.42 -6.11 -14.66
N LEU A 25 -21.15 -7.34 -14.24
CA LEU A 25 -21.08 -8.49 -15.14
C LEU A 25 -22.47 -9.11 -15.23
N GLY A 26 -23.09 -9.07 -16.41
CA GLY A 26 -24.50 -9.43 -16.65
C GLY A 26 -24.92 -10.87 -16.36
N SER A 27 -24.10 -11.68 -15.68
CA SER A 27 -24.48 -12.97 -15.12
C SER A 27 -23.53 -13.43 -14.00
N THR A 28 -24.04 -14.25 -13.08
CA THR A 28 -23.23 -14.91 -12.04
C THR A 28 -22.08 -15.75 -12.62
N GLN A 29 -22.27 -16.37 -13.79
CA GLN A 29 -21.21 -17.13 -14.44
C GLN A 29 -20.07 -16.21 -14.93
N ALA A 30 -20.41 -15.04 -15.46
CA ALA A 30 -19.41 -14.06 -15.87
C ALA A 30 -18.60 -13.53 -14.68
N GLU A 31 -19.25 -13.28 -13.54
CA GLU A 31 -18.56 -12.91 -12.29
C GLU A 31 -17.60 -13.99 -11.80
N ARG A 32 -18.06 -15.25 -11.76
CA ARG A 32 -17.20 -16.39 -11.37
C ARG A 32 -15.98 -16.49 -12.27
N ASN A 33 -16.17 -16.35 -13.58
CA ASN A 33 -15.09 -16.38 -14.55
C ASN A 33 -14.12 -15.20 -14.37
N ALA A 34 -14.63 -14.00 -14.07
CA ALA A 34 -13.79 -12.84 -13.79
C ALA A 34 -12.94 -13.03 -12.53
N ARG A 35 -13.56 -13.48 -11.43
CA ARG A 35 -12.86 -13.78 -10.18
C ARG A 35 -11.80 -14.86 -10.35
N ALA A 36 -12.12 -15.95 -11.05
CA ALA A 36 -11.16 -17.02 -11.34
C ALA A 36 -9.95 -16.47 -12.11
N ARG A 37 -10.18 -15.77 -13.23
CA ARG A 37 -9.08 -15.16 -14.00
C ARG A 37 -8.23 -14.18 -13.21
N ILE A 38 -8.85 -13.38 -12.33
CA ILE A 38 -8.11 -12.41 -11.51
C ILE A 38 -7.19 -13.16 -10.54
N ARG A 39 -7.69 -14.20 -9.86
CA ARG A 39 -6.88 -15.05 -8.98
C ARG A 39 -5.72 -15.69 -9.73
N ASP A 40 -6.00 -16.31 -10.88
CA ASP A 40 -4.95 -16.94 -11.70
C ASP A 40 -3.88 -15.91 -12.10
N ARG A 41 -4.26 -14.68 -12.46
CA ARG A 41 -3.30 -13.63 -12.80
C ARG A 41 -2.46 -13.20 -11.61
N VAL A 42 -3.08 -13.03 -10.45
CA VAL A 42 -2.37 -12.69 -9.21
C VAL A 42 -1.33 -13.78 -8.90
N GLU A 43 -1.73 -15.05 -8.92
CA GLU A 43 -0.83 -16.19 -8.71
C GLU A 43 0.35 -16.18 -9.69
N HIS A 44 0.08 -16.12 -11.00
CA HIS A 44 1.16 -16.13 -12.00
C HIS A 44 2.09 -14.91 -11.86
N ALA A 45 1.56 -13.73 -11.56
CA ALA A 45 2.41 -12.55 -11.41
C ALA A 45 3.25 -12.58 -10.13
N LEU A 46 2.78 -13.24 -9.06
CA LEU A 46 3.60 -13.48 -7.88
C LEU A 46 4.79 -14.40 -8.21
N LEU A 47 4.56 -15.42 -9.04
CA LEU A 47 5.62 -16.31 -9.54
C LEU A 47 6.60 -15.58 -10.48
N ASP A 48 6.11 -14.62 -11.27
CA ASP A 48 6.96 -13.83 -12.16
C ASP A 48 7.99 -12.98 -11.40
N PHE A 49 7.81 -12.68 -10.11
CA PHE A 49 8.81 -11.92 -9.34
C PHE A 49 10.14 -12.65 -9.20
N GLU A 50 10.15 -13.98 -9.12
CA GLU A 50 11.39 -14.78 -9.14
C GLU A 50 12.13 -14.56 -10.47
N VAL A 51 11.39 -14.64 -11.59
CA VAL A 51 11.93 -14.41 -12.93
C VAL A 51 12.44 -12.98 -13.09
N LEU A 52 11.75 -11.98 -12.52
CA LEU A 52 12.18 -10.59 -12.55
C LEU A 52 13.43 -10.36 -11.69
N LEU A 53 13.54 -10.98 -10.52
CA LEU A 53 14.72 -10.85 -9.66
C LEU A 53 15.97 -11.43 -10.31
N ASP A 54 15.84 -12.61 -10.93
CA ASP A 54 16.96 -13.31 -11.56
C ASP A 54 17.30 -12.76 -12.95
N GLY A 55 16.28 -12.33 -13.69
CA GLY A 55 16.39 -12.02 -15.12
C GLY A 55 16.44 -10.54 -15.46
N LEU A 56 15.85 -9.66 -14.64
CA LEU A 56 15.81 -8.23 -14.94
C LEU A 56 17.10 -7.56 -14.42
N GLY A 57 17.93 -7.09 -15.35
CA GLY A 57 19.18 -6.41 -15.00
C GLY A 57 18.96 -5.18 -14.11
N ALA A 58 19.92 -4.90 -13.22
CA ALA A 58 19.83 -3.80 -12.25
C ALA A 58 19.50 -2.44 -12.88
N ARG A 59 20.05 -2.15 -14.08
CA ARG A 59 19.76 -0.93 -14.83
C ARG A 59 18.30 -0.82 -15.26
N ASP A 60 17.69 -1.90 -15.74
CA ASP A 60 16.29 -1.88 -16.18
C ASP A 60 15.35 -1.79 -14.97
N ARG A 61 15.72 -2.45 -13.87
CA ARG A 61 15.04 -2.27 -12.58
C ARG A 61 15.10 -0.80 -12.13
N GLU A 62 16.27 -0.18 -12.12
CA GLU A 62 16.46 1.25 -11.79
C GLU A 62 15.60 2.16 -12.68
N LEU A 63 15.54 1.91 -14.00
CA LEU A 63 14.66 2.67 -14.88
C LEU A 63 13.17 2.55 -14.53
N VAL A 64 12.72 1.40 -14.04
CA VAL A 64 11.34 1.23 -13.57
C VAL A 64 11.10 2.04 -12.29
N PHE A 65 11.98 1.91 -11.30
CA PHE A 65 11.77 2.53 -9.98
C PHE A 65 12.10 4.03 -9.95
N GLU A 66 13.21 4.47 -10.53
CA GLU A 66 13.61 5.88 -10.50
C GLU A 66 12.92 6.72 -11.56
N LYS A 67 12.75 6.20 -12.79
CA LYS A 67 12.14 6.98 -13.87
C LYS A 67 10.65 6.74 -13.95
N ARG A 68 10.21 5.51 -14.18
CA ARG A 68 8.77 5.26 -14.43
C ARG A 68 7.90 5.48 -13.20
N LEU A 69 8.39 5.10 -12.02
CA LEU A 69 7.73 5.40 -10.75
C LEU A 69 8.15 6.77 -10.21
N GLY A 70 9.44 7.11 -10.20
CA GLY A 70 9.87 8.41 -9.65
C GLY A 70 9.40 9.66 -10.42
N GLU A 71 9.10 9.57 -11.73
CA GLU A 71 8.53 10.68 -12.51
C GLU A 71 7.00 10.78 -12.42
N ARG A 72 6.33 9.80 -11.78
CA ARG A 72 4.91 9.94 -11.42
C ARG A 72 4.78 10.89 -10.23
N ASP A 73 3.55 11.35 -9.96
CA ASP A 73 3.26 12.03 -8.69
C ASP A 73 3.82 11.18 -7.54
N GLY A 74 4.72 11.74 -6.73
CA GLY A 74 5.46 11.02 -5.70
C GLY A 74 4.53 10.30 -4.72
N THR A 75 3.32 10.82 -4.54
CA THR A 75 2.27 10.20 -3.72
C THR A 75 1.73 8.91 -4.35
N GLU A 76 1.45 8.91 -5.66
CA GLU A 76 0.91 7.74 -6.37
C GLU A 76 1.89 6.56 -6.34
N SER A 77 3.18 6.83 -6.52
CA SER A 77 4.22 5.81 -6.48
C SER A 77 4.43 5.22 -5.10
N PHE A 78 4.42 6.05 -4.06
CA PHE A 78 4.48 5.59 -2.68
C PHE A 78 3.26 4.72 -2.33
N ASP A 79 2.05 5.20 -2.63
CA ASP A 79 0.80 4.48 -2.38
C ASP A 79 0.75 3.13 -3.10
N ALA A 80 1.29 3.06 -4.32
CA ALA A 80 1.38 1.81 -5.07
C ALA A 80 2.30 0.79 -4.39
N LEU A 81 3.46 1.22 -3.87
CA LEU A 81 4.39 0.35 -3.16
C LEU A 81 3.81 -0.10 -1.80
N VAL A 82 3.20 0.82 -1.06
CA VAL A 82 2.51 0.51 0.21
C VAL A 82 1.37 -0.48 -0.02
N SER A 83 0.54 -0.25 -1.04
CA SER A 83 -0.57 -1.14 -1.38
C SER A 83 -0.08 -2.54 -1.80
N ALA A 84 1.02 -2.63 -2.55
CA ALA A 84 1.62 -3.90 -2.91
C ALA A 84 2.12 -4.65 -1.66
N MET A 85 2.81 -3.96 -0.75
CA MET A 85 3.27 -4.56 0.50
C MET A 85 2.11 -4.98 1.41
N ALA A 86 1.07 -4.16 1.54
CA ALA A 86 -0.12 -4.48 2.34
C ALA A 86 -0.86 -5.71 1.77
N PHE A 87 -0.96 -5.81 0.45
CA PHE A 87 -1.54 -6.98 -0.22
C PHE A 87 -0.73 -8.25 0.05
N LEU A 88 0.60 -8.19 -0.05
CA LEU A 88 1.47 -9.32 0.28
C LEU A 88 1.37 -9.71 1.76
N TYR A 89 1.36 -8.74 2.66
CA TYR A 89 1.19 -8.96 4.09
C TYR A 89 -0.11 -9.71 4.38
N ALA A 90 -1.25 -9.21 3.86
CA ALA A 90 -2.54 -9.87 4.00
C ALA A 90 -2.54 -11.28 3.39
N GLY A 91 -1.98 -11.44 2.19
CA GLY A 91 -1.88 -12.74 1.53
C GLY A 91 -1.06 -13.77 2.32
N VAL A 92 0.02 -13.35 2.98
CA VAL A 92 0.79 -14.24 3.87
C VAL A 92 -0.02 -14.64 5.11
N GLN A 93 -0.86 -13.75 5.66
CA GLN A 93 -1.75 -14.10 6.78
C GLN A 93 -2.77 -15.20 6.43
N ASP A 94 -3.09 -15.38 5.15
CA ASP A 94 -3.97 -16.45 4.67
C ASP A 94 -3.22 -17.80 4.47
N THR A 95 -1.92 -17.84 4.76
CA THR A 95 -1.06 -19.04 4.67
C THR A 95 -0.54 -19.48 6.03
N ASP A 96 0.12 -20.63 6.09
CA ASP A 96 0.81 -21.11 7.30
C ASP A 96 2.20 -20.46 7.53
N LEU A 97 2.60 -19.50 6.69
CA LEU A 97 3.91 -18.85 6.77
C LEU A 97 3.90 -17.67 7.75
N ALA A 98 4.99 -17.51 8.49
CA ALA A 98 5.19 -16.35 9.34
C ALA A 98 5.70 -15.15 8.52
N PHE A 99 5.03 -14.00 8.62
CA PHE A 99 5.36 -12.82 7.81
C PHE A 99 6.77 -12.29 8.04
N ASP A 100 7.25 -12.30 9.29
CA ASP A 100 8.62 -11.91 9.65
C ASP A 100 9.67 -12.79 8.94
N THR A 101 9.37 -14.07 8.76
CA THR A 101 10.23 -14.99 7.99
C THR A 101 10.22 -14.61 6.50
N VAL A 102 9.04 -14.44 5.90
CA VAL A 102 8.91 -14.05 4.47
C VAL A 102 9.61 -12.71 4.20
N LEU A 103 9.43 -11.73 5.08
CA LEU A 103 10.08 -10.42 4.99
C LEU A 103 11.60 -10.54 5.09
N SER A 104 12.10 -11.32 6.06
CA SER A 104 13.54 -11.51 6.28
C SER A 104 14.21 -12.18 5.08
N GLU A 105 13.59 -13.23 4.54
CA GLU A 105 14.09 -13.93 3.35
C GLU A 105 14.03 -13.04 2.10
N GLY A 106 12.94 -12.28 1.92
CA GLY A 106 12.80 -11.36 0.79
C GLY A 106 13.88 -10.26 0.78
N VAL A 107 14.19 -9.67 1.94
CA VAL A 107 15.27 -8.69 2.07
C VAL A 107 16.63 -9.34 1.80
N ASN A 108 16.90 -10.52 2.38
CA ASN A 108 18.18 -11.20 2.17
C ASN A 108 18.36 -11.66 0.72
N LEU A 109 17.29 -12.06 0.03
CA LEU A 109 17.33 -12.36 -1.40
C LEU A 109 17.75 -11.15 -2.24
N ALA A 110 17.23 -9.96 -1.91
CA ALA A 110 17.62 -8.72 -2.57
C ALA A 110 19.07 -8.29 -2.25
N GLU A 111 19.50 -8.47 -1.00
CA GLU A 111 20.86 -8.12 -0.55
C GLU A 111 21.93 -9.10 -1.05
N ALA A 112 21.58 -10.37 -1.30
CA ALA A 112 22.49 -11.37 -1.84
C ALA A 112 23.08 -10.93 -3.19
N ALA A 113 22.29 -10.25 -4.03
CA ALA A 113 22.78 -9.68 -5.29
C ALA A 113 23.82 -8.56 -5.11
N ASN A 114 23.94 -8.01 -3.90
CA ASN A 114 24.90 -6.98 -3.52
C ASN A 114 26.03 -7.52 -2.61
N ASP A 115 26.20 -8.85 -2.55
CA ASP A 115 27.16 -9.54 -1.68
C ASP A 115 26.99 -9.20 -0.18
N ARG A 116 25.74 -9.01 0.25
CA ARG A 116 25.38 -8.62 1.63
C ARG A 116 24.34 -9.57 2.22
N ALA A 117 24.29 -9.59 3.55
CA ALA A 117 23.24 -10.23 4.31
C ALA A 117 22.67 -9.22 5.31
N ALA A 118 21.35 -9.17 5.42
CA ALA A 118 20.64 -8.27 6.32
C ALA A 118 20.11 -9.04 7.53
N ARG A 119 20.28 -8.45 8.72
CA ARG A 119 19.49 -8.82 9.89
C ARG A 119 18.23 -7.97 9.88
N VAL A 120 17.09 -8.59 9.64
CA VAL A 120 15.79 -7.93 9.69
C VAL A 120 15.16 -8.20 11.04
N THR A 121 14.78 -7.14 11.74
CA THR A 121 13.97 -7.22 12.96
C THR A 121 12.61 -6.62 12.63
N PHE A 122 11.56 -7.42 12.77
CA PHE A 122 10.18 -6.97 12.58
C PHE A 122 9.44 -7.08 13.91
N GLU A 123 9.05 -5.92 14.44
CA GLU A 123 8.26 -5.82 15.66
C GLU A 123 6.88 -5.30 15.30
N ARG A 124 5.85 -5.95 15.85
CA ARG A 124 4.45 -5.60 15.62
C ARG A 124 3.74 -5.53 16.95
N THR A 125 3.34 -4.32 17.31
CA THR A 125 2.49 -4.07 18.46
C THR A 125 1.10 -3.75 17.97
N TYR A 126 0.10 -4.37 18.59
CA TYR A 126 -1.30 -4.08 18.31
C TYR A 126 -1.82 -3.14 19.38
N HIS A 127 -2.36 -2.02 18.94
CA HIS A 127 -3.14 -1.12 19.76
C HIS A 127 -4.58 -1.14 19.25
N ALA A 128 -5.54 -0.99 20.16
CA ALA A 128 -6.92 -0.84 19.73
C ALA A 128 -7.05 0.50 19.01
N LEU A 129 -7.62 0.49 17.80
CA LEU A 129 -8.07 1.72 17.14
C LEU A 129 -9.28 2.24 17.91
N ASP A 130 -9.00 3.06 18.91
CA ASP A 130 -9.98 3.71 19.77
C ASP A 130 -9.79 5.21 19.63
N ALA A 131 -10.83 5.91 19.19
CA ALA A 131 -10.77 7.34 18.91
C ALA A 131 -10.36 8.14 20.15
N ASP A 132 -10.85 7.74 21.33
CA ASP A 132 -10.48 8.38 22.60
C ASP A 132 -9.01 8.16 22.95
N THR A 133 -8.45 7.00 22.62
CA THR A 133 -7.03 6.69 22.84
C THR A 133 -6.13 7.47 21.89
N LEU A 134 -6.45 7.45 20.59
CA LEU A 134 -5.67 8.17 19.57
C LEU A 134 -5.73 9.69 19.79
N LEU A 135 -6.88 10.25 20.20
CA LEU A 135 -6.97 11.67 20.58
C LEU A 135 -6.13 12.00 21.82
N ARG A 136 -6.02 11.09 22.79
CA ARG A 136 -5.16 11.29 23.96
C ARG A 136 -3.69 11.28 23.58
N GLU A 137 -3.27 10.38 22.70
CA GLU A 137 -1.90 10.29 22.18
C GLU A 137 -1.55 11.56 21.38
N LEU A 138 -2.43 11.99 20.47
CA LEU A 138 -2.24 13.23 19.71
C LEU A 138 -2.16 14.46 20.62
N ARG A 139 -3.04 14.58 21.62
CA ARG A 139 -2.98 15.67 22.63
C ARG A 139 -1.73 15.59 23.52
N ALA A 140 -1.09 14.43 23.64
CA ALA A 140 0.16 14.25 24.36
C ALA A 140 1.40 14.58 23.50
N GLY A 141 1.20 14.90 22.21
CA GLY A 141 2.27 15.18 21.25
C GLY A 141 2.93 13.91 20.69
N GLU A 142 2.22 12.77 20.72
CA GLU A 142 2.68 11.56 20.06
C GLU A 142 2.28 11.56 18.58
N SER A 143 3.22 11.19 17.71
CA SER A 143 2.96 11.12 16.28
C SER A 143 2.07 9.92 15.93
N LEU A 144 0.92 10.19 15.34
CA LEU A 144 0.04 9.16 14.79
C LEU A 144 0.43 8.78 13.36
N SER A 145 0.24 7.51 13.00
CA SER A 145 0.37 7.06 11.62
C SER A 145 -0.77 7.61 10.74
N LEU A 146 -0.55 7.64 9.43
CA LEU A 146 -1.59 8.05 8.46
C LEU A 146 -2.87 7.21 8.57
N THR A 147 -2.76 5.93 8.97
CA THR A 147 -3.93 5.05 9.14
C THR A 147 -4.74 5.42 10.38
N GLU A 148 -4.07 5.77 11.47
CA GLU A 148 -4.70 6.24 12.71
C GLU A 148 -5.36 7.61 12.50
N LEU A 149 -4.71 8.51 11.76
CA LEU A 149 -5.29 9.79 11.35
C LEU A 149 -6.52 9.61 10.44
N ALA A 150 -6.46 8.70 9.46
CA ALA A 150 -7.59 8.38 8.61
C ALA A 150 -8.76 7.76 9.41
N PHE A 151 -8.46 6.89 10.38
CA PHE A 151 -9.44 6.31 11.28
C PHE A 151 -10.11 7.39 12.14
N LEU A 152 -9.34 8.29 12.74
CA LEU A 152 -9.84 9.43 13.51
C LEU A 152 -10.74 10.34 12.69
N HIS A 153 -10.36 10.67 11.46
CA HIS A 153 -11.17 11.49 10.55
C HIS A 153 -12.48 10.81 10.13
N ALA A 154 -12.49 9.47 10.02
CA ALA A 154 -13.68 8.70 9.67
C ALA A 154 -14.59 8.41 10.87
N SER A 155 -14.15 8.69 12.10
CA SER A 155 -14.94 8.47 13.31
C SER A 155 -15.93 9.61 13.53
N ASP A 156 -17.21 9.27 13.73
CA ASP A 156 -18.28 10.24 14.04
C ASP A 156 -18.16 10.83 15.45
N ASP A 157 -17.35 10.22 16.31
CA ASP A 157 -17.16 10.62 17.71
C ASP A 157 -16.16 11.78 17.86
N VAL A 158 -15.50 12.20 16.77
CA VAL A 158 -14.42 13.19 16.82
C VAL A 158 -14.82 14.49 16.11
N ASN A 159 -14.67 15.62 16.81
CA ASN A 159 -14.93 16.93 16.23
C ASN A 159 -13.81 17.33 15.25
N ARG A 160 -14.15 17.50 13.96
CA ARG A 160 -13.21 17.88 12.90
C ARG A 160 -12.46 19.18 13.17
N GLU A 161 -13.11 20.18 13.76
CA GLU A 161 -12.44 21.46 14.09
C GLU A 161 -11.41 21.31 15.20
N GLU A 162 -11.60 20.35 16.09
CA GLU A 162 -10.65 20.03 17.15
C GLU A 162 -9.45 19.26 16.60
N LEU A 163 -9.70 18.34 15.67
CA LEU A 163 -8.69 17.57 14.96
C LEU A 163 -7.78 18.47 14.12
N THR A 164 -8.34 19.43 13.39
CA THR A 164 -7.56 20.42 12.63
C THR A 164 -6.66 21.26 13.53
N ARG A 165 -7.18 21.74 14.69
CA ARG A 165 -6.36 22.52 15.62
C ARG A 165 -5.20 21.74 16.22
N LEU A 166 -5.40 20.45 16.51
CA LEU A 166 -4.34 19.59 17.05
C LEU A 166 -3.26 19.27 16.01
N LEU A 167 -3.63 19.18 14.73
CA LEU A 167 -2.69 18.99 13.63
C LEU A 167 -1.95 20.27 13.23
N ASP A 168 -2.57 21.44 13.41
CA ASP A 168 -1.95 22.75 13.13
C ASP A 168 -0.91 23.17 14.19
N ASP A 169 -0.98 22.65 15.43
CA ASP A 169 -0.01 22.94 16.50
C ASP A 169 1.30 22.13 16.37
N GLU A 170 1.36 21.11 15.49
CA GLU A 170 2.57 20.36 15.15
C GLU A 170 3.26 21.00 13.92
N ASP A 171 3.90 22.15 14.16
CA ASP A 171 4.71 22.93 13.19
C ASP A 171 5.97 22.20 12.64
N ASP A 172 6.07 20.87 12.78
CA ASP A 172 7.20 20.06 12.29
C ASP A 172 6.77 18.90 11.36
N PHE A 173 5.57 18.98 10.80
CA PHE A 173 5.25 18.21 9.59
C PHE A 173 5.89 18.86 8.36
N ASP A 174 7.23 18.75 8.27
CA ASP A 174 7.95 18.92 7.00
C ASP A 174 7.62 17.74 6.07
N ASP A 175 6.41 17.75 5.55
CA ASP A 175 6.13 17.23 4.23
C ASP A 175 4.83 17.88 3.76
N GLY A 176 4.78 18.36 2.52
CA GLY A 176 3.66 19.07 1.90
C GLY A 176 2.37 18.25 1.73
N ARG A 177 2.14 17.24 2.59
CA ARG A 177 1.09 16.23 2.53
C ARG A 177 -0.24 16.69 3.15
N ILE A 178 -0.22 17.56 4.16
CA ILE A 178 -1.47 18.02 4.81
C ILE A 178 -2.13 19.13 3.99
N GLN A 179 -1.36 20.05 3.40
CA GLN A 179 -1.97 21.16 2.65
C GLN A 179 -2.82 20.69 1.46
N SER A 180 -2.40 19.65 0.74
CA SER A 180 -3.13 19.15 -0.44
C SER A 180 -4.46 18.47 -0.12
N LYS A 181 -4.66 17.89 1.07
CA LYS A 181 -5.96 17.29 1.47
C LYS A 181 -6.86 18.22 2.26
N VAL A 182 -6.33 19.33 2.80
CA VAL A 182 -7.14 20.35 3.49
C VAL A 182 -7.75 21.36 2.50
N THR A 183 -7.15 21.56 1.32
CA THR A 183 -7.68 22.52 0.32
C THR A 183 -8.65 21.95 -0.71
N GLU A 184 -8.78 20.64 -0.82
CA GLU A 184 -9.83 20.00 -1.62
C GLU A 184 -10.70 19.18 -0.67
N PHE A 185 -11.76 19.78 -0.10
CA PHE A 185 -13.13 19.25 0.09
C PHE A 185 -13.96 20.21 0.94
#